data_AF-A0A7J4FTF8-F1
#
_entry.id   AF-A0A7J4FTF8-F1
#
_cell.length_a   1.000
_cell.length_b   1.000
_cell.length_c   1.000
_cell.angle_alpha   90.00
_cell.angle_beta   90.00
_cell.angle_gamma   90.00
#
_symmetry.space_group_name_H-M   'P 1'
#
loop_
_entity.id
_entity.type
_entity.pdbx_description
1 polymer ?
#
loop_
_entity_poly.entity_id
_entity_poly.type
_entity_poly.pdbx_seq_one_letter_code
_entity_poly.pdbx_strand_id
1 'polypeptide(L)'
;MKELNTLVPELREIALDGGANDLRLISAGIVKTAAWVRLKCRYGCRAYGKHLSCPPYSPAPEETREVLKDYEDAVLVEFVGLPKEASIDPRHIHHYLWDLILMVHDVIFKLERHAFLSGYYKAFGFGAYPCSLCETCLPEEGDIDFNTVKQMCRHPDQMRPSMEASGIDVYATVRAAGFELEVLTTFDETIKTFGLLLLD
;
A
#
# COMPACT_ATOMS: atom_id res chain seq x y z
N MET A 1 -19.61 -1.10 -16.56
CA MET A 1 -18.38 -0.55 -15.96
C MET A 1 -18.11 0.80 -16.59
N LYS A 2 -17.65 1.79 -15.83
CA LYS A 2 -17.28 3.12 -16.35
C LYS A 2 -16.02 2.99 -17.21
N GLU A 3 -15.98 3.67 -18.35
CA GLU A 3 -14.79 3.67 -19.24
C GLU A 3 -13.55 4.26 -18.53
N LEU A 4 -12.37 3.69 -18.76
CA LEU A 4 -11.11 4.14 -18.13
C LEU A 4 -10.78 5.60 -18.41
N ASN A 5 -11.12 6.10 -19.61
CA ASN A 5 -10.92 7.51 -19.99
C ASN A 5 -11.74 8.50 -19.14
N THR A 6 -12.76 8.01 -18.43
CA THR A 6 -13.60 8.78 -17.51
C THR A 6 -13.26 8.45 -16.06
N LEU A 7 -13.06 7.17 -15.73
CA LEU A 7 -12.71 6.75 -14.37
C LEU A 7 -11.35 7.31 -13.92
N VAL A 8 -10.30 7.21 -14.74
CA VAL A 8 -8.94 7.58 -14.32
C VAL A 8 -8.82 9.07 -13.97
N PRO A 9 -9.42 10.02 -14.72
CA PRO A 9 -9.49 11.41 -14.28
C PRO A 9 -10.15 11.61 -12.91
N GLU A 10 -11.27 10.92 -12.62
CA GLU A 10 -11.95 11.01 -11.32
C GLU A 10 -11.09 10.42 -10.19
N LEU A 11 -10.46 9.27 -10.43
CA LEU A 11 -9.51 8.68 -9.47
C LEU A 11 -8.33 9.62 -9.20
N ARG A 12 -7.83 10.30 -10.24
CA ARG A 12 -6.76 11.29 -10.09
C ARG A 12 -7.22 12.47 -9.22
N GLU A 13 -8.41 13.00 -9.44
CA GLU A 13 -8.97 14.08 -8.62
C GLU A 13 -9.05 13.66 -7.15
N ILE A 14 -9.64 12.50 -6.85
CA ILE A 14 -9.73 11.95 -5.49
C ILE A 14 -8.35 11.77 -4.86
N ALA A 15 -7.36 11.28 -5.62
CA ALA A 15 -6.01 11.07 -5.13
C ALA A 15 -5.31 12.40 -4.78
N LEU A 16 -5.39 13.40 -5.67
CA LEU A 16 -4.77 14.71 -5.48
C LEU A 16 -5.41 15.47 -4.31
N ASP A 17 -6.74 15.45 -4.20
CA ASP A 17 -7.48 16.04 -3.06
C ASP A 17 -7.11 15.36 -1.73
N GLY A 18 -6.77 14.07 -1.79
CA GLY A 18 -6.28 13.29 -0.66
C GLY A 18 -4.79 13.46 -0.36
N GLY A 19 -4.06 14.32 -1.07
CA GLY A 19 -2.65 14.63 -0.82
C GLY A 19 -1.64 13.80 -1.62
N ALA A 20 -2.07 13.03 -2.62
CA ALA A 20 -1.16 12.43 -3.59
C ALA A 20 -0.53 13.50 -4.51
N ASN A 21 0.62 13.17 -5.09
CA ASN A 21 1.35 14.03 -6.01
C ASN A 21 1.12 13.67 -7.47
N ASP A 22 0.96 12.37 -7.77
CA ASP A 22 0.67 11.87 -9.11
C ASP A 22 -0.13 10.57 -9.01
N LEU A 23 -0.87 10.26 -10.08
CA LEU A 23 -1.53 8.97 -10.28
C LEU A 23 -1.28 8.55 -11.72
N ARG A 24 -0.90 7.30 -11.99
CA ARG A 24 -0.70 6.83 -13.37
C ARG A 24 -1.44 5.54 -13.62
N LEU A 25 -2.24 5.53 -14.69
CA LEU A 25 -2.75 4.30 -15.29
C LEU A 25 -1.57 3.52 -15.87
N ILE A 26 -1.51 2.24 -15.55
CA ILE A 26 -0.49 1.31 -15.98
C ILE A 26 -1.14 -0.02 -16.36
N SER A 27 -0.46 -0.84 -17.16
CA SER A 27 -0.85 -2.24 -17.31
C SER A 27 -0.51 -3.00 -16.03
N ALA A 28 -1.44 -3.81 -15.51
CA ALA A 28 -1.21 -4.66 -14.35
C ALA A 28 -0.02 -5.62 -14.56
N GLY A 29 0.30 -6.00 -15.80
CA GLY A 29 1.41 -6.90 -16.15
C GLY A 29 2.82 -6.36 -15.82
N ILE A 30 2.96 -5.05 -15.56
CA ILE A 30 4.23 -4.47 -15.12
C ILE A 30 4.45 -4.61 -13.61
N VAL A 31 3.40 -4.92 -12.82
CA VAL A 31 3.52 -5.14 -11.37
C VAL A 31 4.31 -6.43 -11.14
N LYS A 32 5.46 -6.32 -10.47
CA LYS A 32 6.37 -7.45 -10.23
C LYS A 32 6.27 -7.92 -8.80
N THR A 33 6.14 -9.23 -8.60
CA THR A 33 6.29 -9.86 -7.29
C THR A 33 7.58 -10.67 -7.22
N ALA A 34 8.25 -10.66 -6.07
CA ALA A 34 9.48 -11.41 -5.88
C ALA A 34 9.62 -11.97 -4.47
N ALA A 35 10.09 -13.22 -4.37
CA ALA A 35 10.26 -13.92 -3.09
C ALA A 35 11.21 -13.19 -2.13
N TRP A 36 12.22 -12.49 -2.66
CA TRP A 36 13.19 -11.75 -1.85
C TRP A 36 12.55 -10.59 -1.07
N VAL A 37 11.43 -10.04 -1.54
CA VAL A 37 10.70 -8.95 -0.84
C VAL A 37 10.26 -9.43 0.54
N ARG A 38 9.78 -10.68 0.64
CA ARG A 38 9.41 -11.30 1.92
C ARG A 38 10.60 -11.42 2.88
N LEU A 39 11.81 -11.65 2.37
CA LEU A 39 13.02 -11.71 3.20
C LEU A 39 13.33 -10.34 3.82
N LYS A 40 13.16 -9.25 3.07
CA LYS A 40 13.33 -7.89 3.60
C LYS A 40 12.29 -7.57 4.68
N CYS A 41 11.04 -7.99 4.52
CA CYS A 41 10.05 -7.88 5.59
C CYS A 41 10.50 -8.67 6.83
N ARG A 42 10.82 -9.97 6.68
CA ARG A 42 11.09 -10.87 7.82
C ARG A 42 12.36 -10.55 8.59
N TYR A 43 13.41 -10.08 7.93
CA TYR A 43 14.73 -9.91 8.52
C TYR A 43 15.22 -8.46 8.54
N GLY A 44 14.52 -7.54 7.88
CA GLY A 44 14.90 -6.13 7.79
C GLY A 44 13.90 -5.15 8.41
N CYS A 45 12.64 -5.56 8.63
CA CYS A 45 11.61 -4.68 9.16
C CYS A 45 11.39 -4.89 10.66
N ARG A 46 11.48 -3.81 11.45
CA ARG A 46 11.19 -3.82 12.89
C ARG A 46 9.70 -4.01 13.21
N ALA A 47 8.83 -3.83 12.21
CA ALA A 47 7.38 -3.99 12.32
C ALA A 47 6.87 -5.34 11.78
N TYR A 48 7.76 -6.26 11.42
CA TYR A 48 7.37 -7.60 10.99
C TYR A 48 6.52 -8.31 12.05
N GLY A 49 5.37 -8.86 11.65
CA GLY A 49 4.43 -9.53 12.55
C GLY A 49 3.61 -8.60 13.45
N LYS A 50 3.75 -7.28 13.33
CA LYS A 50 3.10 -6.32 14.25
C LYS A 50 1.78 -5.75 13.75
N HIS A 51 1.54 -5.75 12.44
CA HIS A 51 0.32 -5.18 11.85
C HIS A 51 -0.39 -6.19 10.95
N LEU A 52 -1.72 -6.18 10.97
CA LEU A 52 -2.55 -7.08 10.14
C LEU A 52 -2.42 -6.82 8.63
N SER A 53 -1.90 -5.66 8.22
CA SER A 53 -1.56 -5.35 6.83
C SER A 53 -0.19 -5.91 6.40
N CYS A 54 0.56 -6.50 7.33
CA CYS A 54 1.92 -7.01 7.12
C CYS A 54 2.00 -8.54 7.25
N PRO A 55 3.08 -9.17 6.76
CA PRO A 55 3.35 -10.56 7.03
C PRO A 55 3.40 -10.85 8.54
N PRO A 56 2.91 -12.01 9.02
CA PRO A 56 2.39 -13.15 8.24
C PRO A 56 0.92 -13.03 7.82
N TYR A 57 0.26 -11.90 8.08
CA TYR A 57 -1.17 -11.71 7.79
C TYR A 57 -1.44 -11.26 6.34
N SER A 58 -0.48 -10.67 5.65
CA SER A 58 -0.62 -10.28 4.23
C SER A 58 -0.35 -11.45 3.27
N PRO A 59 -0.92 -11.41 2.05
CA PRO A 59 -0.69 -12.43 1.02
C PRO A 59 0.80 -12.67 0.76
N ALA A 60 1.18 -13.91 0.48
CA ALA A 60 2.51 -14.31 0.04
C ALA A 60 2.80 -13.81 -1.39
N PRO A 61 4.07 -13.66 -1.79
CA PRO A 61 4.43 -13.22 -3.15
C PRO A 61 3.81 -14.07 -4.26
N GLU A 62 3.63 -15.36 -4.04
CA GLU A 62 3.00 -16.31 -4.95
C GLU A 62 1.49 -16.10 -5.06
N GLU A 63 0.81 -15.86 -3.92
CA GLU A 63 -0.63 -15.56 -3.89
C GLU A 63 -0.91 -14.24 -4.62
N THR A 64 -0.13 -13.20 -4.34
CA THR A 64 -0.24 -11.91 -5.05
C THR A 64 0.04 -12.07 -6.53
N ARG A 65 1.01 -12.90 -6.93
CA ARG A 65 1.28 -13.18 -8.35
C ARG A 65 0.08 -13.82 -9.05
N GLU A 66 -0.62 -14.72 -8.37
CA GLU A 66 -1.78 -15.38 -8.94
C GLU A 66 -2.92 -14.38 -9.14
N VAL A 67 -3.24 -13.60 -8.11
CA VAL A 67 -4.29 -12.57 -8.14
C VAL A 67 -4.04 -11.54 -9.25
N LEU A 68 -2.79 -11.11 -9.46
CA LEU A 68 -2.45 -10.14 -10.51
C LEU A 68 -2.79 -10.60 -11.93
N LYS A 69 -3.00 -11.90 -12.18
CA LYS A 69 -3.40 -12.41 -13.50
C LYS A 69 -4.84 -12.09 -13.86
N ASP A 70 -5.68 -11.76 -12.87
CA ASP A 70 -7.09 -11.47 -13.05
C ASP A 70 -7.37 -9.99 -13.40
N TYR A 71 -6.31 -9.19 -13.60
CA TYR A 71 -6.37 -7.75 -13.84
C TYR A 71 -5.59 -7.37 -15.09
N GLU A 72 -6.14 -6.45 -15.88
CA GLU A 72 -5.50 -5.91 -17.08
C GLU A 72 -4.84 -4.55 -16.79
N ASP A 73 -5.50 -3.74 -15.97
CA ASP A 73 -5.13 -2.36 -15.64
C ASP A 73 -4.86 -2.18 -14.14
N ALA A 74 -4.10 -1.14 -13.82
CA ALA A 74 -3.95 -0.67 -12.46
C ALA A 74 -3.62 0.82 -12.45
N VAL A 75 -3.79 1.47 -11.31
CA VAL A 75 -3.26 2.82 -11.08
C VAL A 75 -2.22 2.80 -9.97
N LEU A 76 -1.07 3.40 -10.23
CA LEU A 76 -0.07 3.72 -9.21
C LEU A 76 -0.28 5.15 -8.72
N VAL A 77 -0.22 5.35 -7.41
CA VAL A 77 -0.43 6.65 -6.76
C VAL A 77 0.86 7.03 -6.04
N GLU A 78 1.48 8.15 -6.42
CA GLU A 78 2.72 8.65 -5.83
C GLU A 78 2.42 9.65 -4.71
N PHE A 79 3.15 9.52 -3.61
CA PHE A 79 3.13 10.42 -2.47
C PHE A 79 4.57 10.86 -2.16
N VAL A 80 4.80 12.17 -2.05
CA VAL A 80 6.12 12.78 -1.91
C VAL A 80 6.13 13.75 -0.73
N GLY A 81 7.08 13.59 0.18
CA GLY A 81 7.43 14.65 1.14
C GLY A 81 6.32 15.04 2.13
N LEU A 82 5.56 14.07 2.60
CA LEU A 82 4.47 14.23 3.58
C LEU A 82 4.98 14.22 5.03
N PRO A 83 4.19 14.71 6.01
CA PRO A 83 4.75 15.21 7.26
C PRO A 83 5.51 14.14 8.03
N LYS A 84 6.71 14.54 8.46
CA LYS A 84 7.61 13.78 9.31
C LYS A 84 7.39 14.26 10.74
N GLU A 85 7.09 13.35 11.66
CA GLU A 85 6.94 13.73 13.08
C GLU A 85 8.33 13.98 13.67
N ALA A 86 8.73 15.25 13.74
CA ALA A 86 10.07 15.67 14.15
C ALA A 86 10.43 15.27 15.59
N SER A 87 9.43 15.01 16.44
CA SER A 87 9.63 14.53 17.81
C SER A 87 9.93 13.03 17.90
N ILE A 88 9.76 12.27 16.83
CA ILE A 88 9.98 10.83 16.78
C ILE A 88 11.34 10.53 16.14
N ASP A 89 12.08 9.61 16.77
CA ASP A 89 13.31 9.06 16.21
C ASP A 89 13.03 8.46 14.81
N PRO A 90 13.70 8.91 13.74
CA PRO A 90 13.49 8.39 12.38
C PRO A 90 13.72 6.87 12.24
N ARG A 91 14.43 6.23 13.19
CA ARG A 91 14.58 4.77 13.26
C ARG A 91 13.28 4.06 13.64
N HIS A 92 12.32 4.75 14.23
CA HIS A 92 10.94 4.31 14.44
C HIS A 92 10.06 4.73 13.27
N ILE A 93 10.44 4.30 12.06
CA ILE A 93 9.90 4.78 10.78
C ILE A 93 8.37 4.77 10.70
N HIS A 94 7.71 3.79 11.32
CA HIS A 94 6.24 3.70 11.33
C HIS A 94 5.57 4.87 12.05
N HIS A 95 6.07 5.26 13.22
CA HIS A 95 5.56 6.43 13.96
C HIS A 95 6.08 7.74 13.36
N TYR A 96 7.30 7.73 12.84
CA TYR A 96 7.89 8.89 12.16
C TYR A 96 7.10 9.30 10.90
N LEU A 97 6.50 8.34 10.20
CA LEU A 97 5.71 8.53 8.98
C LEU A 97 4.21 8.35 9.20
N TRP A 98 3.72 8.39 10.44
CA TRP A 98 2.35 7.99 10.78
C TRP A 98 1.29 8.64 9.88
N ASP A 99 1.36 9.96 9.72
CA ASP A 99 0.40 10.74 8.92
C ASP A 99 0.50 10.44 7.42
N LEU A 100 1.71 10.24 6.89
CA LEU A 100 1.92 9.79 5.51
C LEU A 100 1.26 8.42 5.31
N ILE A 101 1.46 7.49 6.23
CA ILE A 101 0.89 6.14 6.14
C ILE A 101 -0.64 6.21 6.20
N LEU A 102 -1.20 6.96 7.16
CA LEU A 102 -2.64 7.18 7.25
C LEU A 102 -3.21 7.73 5.93
N MET A 103 -2.55 8.73 5.36
CA MET A 103 -2.98 9.34 4.10
C MET A 103 -2.96 8.35 2.94
N VAL A 104 -1.88 7.56 2.78
CA VAL A 104 -1.80 6.54 1.73
C VAL A 104 -2.94 5.53 1.85
N HIS A 105 -3.19 5.01 3.05
CA HIS A 105 -4.24 4.01 3.26
C HIS A 105 -5.65 4.59 3.04
N ASP A 106 -5.91 5.82 3.49
CA ASP A 106 -7.19 6.51 3.27
C ASP A 106 -7.45 6.77 1.78
N VAL A 107 -6.45 7.29 1.05
CA VAL A 107 -6.57 7.52 -0.39
C VAL A 107 -6.83 6.21 -1.13
N ILE A 108 -6.04 5.17 -0.87
CA ILE A 108 -6.22 3.88 -1.56
C ILE A 108 -7.60 3.27 -1.27
N PHE A 109 -8.09 3.37 -0.04
CA PHE A 109 -9.45 2.93 0.30
C PHE A 109 -10.53 3.72 -0.46
N LYS A 110 -10.40 5.05 -0.54
CA LYS A 110 -11.33 5.91 -1.29
C LYS A 110 -11.34 5.57 -2.79
N LEU A 111 -10.16 5.37 -3.37
CA LEU A 111 -10.02 4.99 -4.78
C LEU A 111 -10.63 3.62 -5.07
N GLU A 112 -10.36 2.62 -4.23
CA GLU A 112 -10.95 1.29 -4.34
C GLU A 112 -12.47 1.36 -4.29
N ARG A 113 -13.02 2.07 -3.30
CA ARG A 113 -14.47 2.24 -3.14
C ARG A 113 -15.09 2.94 -4.36
N HIS A 114 -14.44 3.98 -4.89
CA HIS A 114 -14.93 4.70 -6.06
C HIS A 114 -14.90 3.85 -7.33
N ALA A 115 -13.82 3.09 -7.55
CA ALA A 115 -13.69 2.16 -8.67
C ALA A 115 -14.74 1.05 -8.61
N PHE A 116 -14.94 0.45 -7.43
CA PHE A 116 -15.96 -0.55 -7.18
C PHE A 116 -17.37 -0.04 -7.51
N LEU A 117 -17.73 1.14 -7.00
CA LEU A 117 -19.03 1.78 -7.29
C LEU A 117 -19.18 2.21 -8.76
N SER A 118 -18.06 2.36 -9.48
CA SER A 118 -18.01 2.63 -10.93
C SER A 118 -18.08 1.35 -11.79
N GLY A 119 -18.22 0.18 -11.16
CA GLY A 119 -18.43 -1.10 -11.82
C GLY A 119 -17.19 -1.98 -12.01
N TYR A 120 -16.03 -1.59 -11.46
CA TYR A 120 -14.83 -2.42 -11.38
C TYR A 120 -14.93 -3.30 -10.13
N TYR A 121 -15.74 -4.34 -10.21
CA TYR A 121 -16.15 -5.12 -9.04
C TYR A 121 -15.01 -5.96 -8.44
N LYS A 122 -13.92 -6.17 -9.19
CA LYS A 122 -12.69 -6.82 -8.69
C LYS A 122 -11.70 -5.81 -8.09
N ALA A 123 -11.98 -4.51 -8.13
CA ALA A 123 -11.04 -3.49 -7.69
C ALA A 123 -10.48 -3.78 -6.29
N PHE A 124 -9.15 -3.71 -6.15
CA PHE A 124 -8.46 -4.02 -4.90
C PHE A 124 -7.23 -3.14 -4.71
N GLY A 125 -7.15 -2.48 -3.56
CA GLY A 125 -6.11 -1.56 -3.19
C GLY A 125 -4.98 -2.20 -2.37
N PHE A 126 -3.76 -1.73 -2.59
CA PHE A 126 -2.59 -1.97 -1.76
C PHE A 126 -2.05 -0.63 -1.26
N GLY A 127 -1.93 -0.50 0.05
CA GLY A 127 -1.32 0.67 0.67
C GLY A 127 0.22 0.63 0.63
N ALA A 128 0.84 1.40 1.51
CA ALA A 128 2.27 1.35 1.79
C ALA A 128 2.50 1.30 3.31
N TYR A 129 3.59 0.67 3.73
CA TYR A 129 3.99 0.55 5.14
C TYR A 129 2.98 -0.22 6.02
N PRO A 130 3.34 -0.53 7.28
CA PRO A 130 2.38 -1.09 8.24
C PRO A 130 1.23 -0.12 8.52
N CYS A 131 0.00 -0.62 8.55
CA CYS A 131 -1.22 0.17 8.71
C CYS A 131 -1.23 0.98 10.01
N SER A 132 -1.63 2.26 9.92
CA SER A 132 -1.70 3.21 11.03
C SER A 132 -3.12 3.58 11.46
N LEU A 133 -4.15 2.85 11.02
CA LEU A 133 -5.57 3.16 11.34
C LEU A 133 -5.90 3.08 12.84
N CYS A 134 -5.08 2.38 13.62
CA CYS A 134 -5.20 2.25 15.08
C CYS A 134 -3.85 2.53 15.74
N GLU A 135 -3.87 3.15 16.92
CA GLU A 135 -2.66 3.48 17.70
C GLU A 135 -1.82 2.24 18.01
N THR A 136 -2.47 1.14 18.38
CA THR A 136 -1.84 -0.17 18.56
C THR A 136 -2.63 -1.20 17.77
N CYS A 137 -1.94 -1.94 16.89
CA CYS A 137 -2.57 -3.01 16.13
C CYS A 137 -2.66 -4.27 16.99
N LEU A 138 -3.70 -5.09 16.76
CA LEU A 138 -3.95 -6.29 17.56
C LEU A 138 -2.68 -7.15 17.75
N PRO A 139 -1.87 -7.49 16.72
CA PRO A 139 -0.63 -8.29 16.88
C PRO A 139 0.37 -7.79 17.93
N GLU A 140 0.31 -6.51 18.33
CA GLU A 140 1.15 -5.95 19.38
C GLU A 140 0.55 -6.06 20.79
N GLU A 141 -0.73 -6.41 20.93
CA GLU A 141 -1.45 -6.43 22.20
C GLU A 141 -1.27 -7.73 23.01
N GLY A 142 -0.68 -8.78 22.44
CA GLY A 142 -0.32 -10.01 23.17
C GLY A 142 -0.72 -11.30 22.47
N ASP A 143 -1.23 -12.28 23.24
CA ASP A 143 -1.60 -13.61 22.72
C ASP A 143 -2.88 -13.54 21.88
N ILE A 144 -2.72 -13.78 20.59
CA ILE A 144 -3.80 -13.72 19.60
C ILE A 144 -3.68 -14.92 18.68
N ASP A 145 -4.82 -15.53 18.42
CA ASP A 145 -4.89 -16.62 17.47
C ASP A 145 -4.75 -16.07 16.04
N PHE A 146 -3.70 -16.51 15.37
CA PHE A 146 -3.39 -16.16 13.99
C PHE A 146 -4.56 -16.38 13.03
N ASN A 147 -5.43 -17.37 13.28
CA ASN A 147 -6.53 -17.72 12.39
C ASN A 147 -7.74 -16.79 12.55
N THR A 148 -7.93 -16.19 13.71
CA THR A 148 -9.12 -15.38 14.03
C THR A 148 -8.81 -13.88 14.13
N VAL A 149 -7.55 -13.50 14.35
CA VAL A 149 -7.14 -12.10 14.58
C VAL A 149 -7.56 -11.13 13.46
N LYS A 150 -7.61 -11.58 12.19
CA LYS A 150 -8.09 -10.73 11.10
C LYS A 150 -9.55 -10.32 11.26
N GLN A 151 -10.40 -11.21 11.75
CA GLN A 151 -11.83 -10.94 11.98
C GLN A 151 -12.04 -9.93 13.11
N MET A 152 -11.05 -9.78 13.99
CA MET A 152 -11.08 -8.86 15.13
C MET A 152 -10.57 -7.46 14.77
N CYS A 153 -10.06 -7.25 13.55
CA CYS A 153 -9.56 -5.95 13.12
C CYS A 153 -10.60 -4.85 13.41
N ARG A 154 -10.15 -3.73 13.98
CA ARG A 154 -11.01 -2.58 14.31
C ARG A 154 -11.47 -1.79 13.08
N HIS A 155 -10.81 -2.03 11.92
CA HIS A 155 -11.06 -1.35 10.65
C HIS A 155 -11.06 -2.35 9.48
N PRO A 156 -11.88 -3.42 9.54
CA PRO A 156 -11.78 -4.53 8.58
C PRO A 156 -12.26 -4.12 7.18
N ASP A 157 -13.11 -3.10 7.09
CA ASP A 157 -13.60 -2.52 5.84
C ASP A 157 -12.54 -1.68 5.11
N GLN A 158 -11.69 -0.97 5.86
CA GLN A 158 -10.68 -0.05 5.33
C GLN A 158 -9.29 -0.67 5.16
N MET A 159 -8.89 -1.54 6.07
CA MET A 159 -7.53 -2.09 6.10
C MET A 159 -7.21 -2.84 4.81
N ARG A 160 -6.12 -2.45 4.15
CA ARG A 160 -5.54 -3.16 3.01
C ARG A 160 -4.08 -3.51 3.30
N PRO A 161 -3.57 -4.63 2.75
CA PRO A 161 -2.14 -4.93 2.86
C PRO A 161 -1.33 -3.90 2.08
N SER A 162 -0.07 -3.68 2.47
CA SER A 162 0.81 -2.84 1.68
C SER A 162 1.38 -3.58 0.46
N MET A 163 1.89 -2.83 -0.52
CA MET A 163 2.54 -3.40 -1.70
C MET A 163 3.70 -4.33 -1.30
N GLU A 164 4.63 -3.84 -0.48
CA GLU A 164 5.80 -4.60 -0.04
C GLU A 164 5.43 -5.76 0.88
N ALA A 165 4.40 -5.59 1.73
CA ALA A 165 3.86 -6.68 2.53
C ALA A 165 3.30 -7.81 1.67
N SER A 166 2.77 -7.49 0.49
CA SER A 166 2.21 -8.44 -0.47
C SER A 166 3.25 -8.99 -1.44
N GLY A 167 4.55 -8.78 -1.17
CA GLY A 167 5.63 -9.31 -2.00
C GLY A 167 5.81 -8.59 -3.34
N ILE A 168 5.19 -7.42 -3.53
CA ILE A 168 5.41 -6.57 -4.71
C ILE A 168 6.78 -5.91 -4.58
N ASP A 169 7.61 -6.07 -5.63
CA ASP A 169 8.83 -5.30 -5.82
C ASP A 169 8.44 -3.89 -6.27
N VAL A 170 8.26 -3.02 -5.29
CA VAL A 170 7.83 -1.62 -5.50
C VAL A 170 8.81 -0.91 -6.41
N TYR A 171 10.12 -1.08 -6.22
CA TYR A 171 11.14 -0.41 -7.05
C TYR A 171 11.04 -0.81 -8.51
N ALA A 172 11.02 -2.11 -8.82
CA ALA A 172 10.91 -2.57 -10.19
C ALA A 172 9.57 -2.14 -10.83
N THR A 173 8.48 -2.21 -10.07
CA THR A 173 7.13 -1.87 -10.54
C THR A 173 7.03 -0.38 -10.90
N VAL A 174 7.43 0.53 -10.00
CA VAL A 174 7.27 1.96 -10.25
C VAL A 174 8.27 2.47 -11.30
N ARG A 175 9.46 1.89 -11.37
CA ARG A 175 10.43 2.19 -12.45
C ARG A 175 9.92 1.75 -13.82
N ALA A 176 9.26 0.60 -13.91
CA ALA A 176 8.61 0.16 -15.15
C ALA A 176 7.44 1.09 -15.57
N ALA A 177 6.84 1.80 -14.61
CA ALA A 177 5.82 2.83 -14.84
C ALA A 177 6.40 4.24 -15.11
N GLY A 178 7.74 4.35 -15.21
CA GLY A 178 8.43 5.61 -15.49
C GLY A 178 8.52 6.56 -14.30
N PHE A 179 8.40 6.07 -13.06
CA PHE A 179 8.74 6.84 -11.87
C PHE A 179 10.21 6.68 -11.49
N GLU A 180 10.77 7.71 -10.88
CA GLU A 180 12.09 7.66 -10.26
C GLU A 180 11.95 7.40 -8.76
N LEU A 181 12.46 6.25 -8.31
CA LEU A 181 12.52 5.86 -6.90
C LEU A 181 13.91 5.33 -6.58
N GLU A 182 14.56 5.99 -5.62
CA GLU A 182 15.90 5.66 -5.15
C GLU A 182 15.92 5.32 -3.67
N VAL A 183 16.91 4.52 -3.27
CA VAL A 183 17.13 4.18 -1.86
C VAL A 183 17.70 5.41 -1.17
N LEU A 184 16.99 5.89 -0.15
CA LEU A 184 17.47 7.00 0.68
C LEU A 184 18.68 6.58 1.52
N THR A 185 19.60 7.50 1.70
CA THR A 185 20.86 7.30 2.45
C THR A 185 20.87 8.01 3.80
N THR A 186 19.97 8.96 4.01
CA THR A 186 19.82 9.77 5.22
C THR A 186 18.34 9.97 5.56
N PHE A 187 18.05 10.37 6.81
CA PHE A 187 16.68 10.61 7.27
C PHE A 187 16.09 11.95 6.81
N ASP A 188 16.94 12.88 6.37
CA ASP A 188 16.52 14.21 5.93
C ASP A 188 16.01 14.19 4.49
N GLU A 189 16.41 13.20 3.69
CA GLU A 189 15.95 13.05 2.31
C GLU A 189 14.43 12.90 2.20
N THR A 190 13.90 13.40 1.08
CA THR A 190 12.47 13.35 0.77
C THR A 190 12.07 11.91 0.43
N ILE A 191 11.11 11.38 1.16
CA ILE A 191 10.54 10.05 0.91
C ILE A 191 9.54 10.14 -0.23
N LYS A 192 9.62 9.16 -1.14
CA LYS A 192 8.60 8.84 -2.12
C LYS A 192 7.99 7.49 -1.78
N THR A 193 6.66 7.45 -1.77
CA THR A 193 5.87 6.27 -1.40
C THR A 193 4.79 6.05 -2.45
N PHE A 194 4.42 4.79 -2.64
CA PHE A 194 3.44 4.43 -3.65
C PHE A 194 2.34 3.54 -3.08
N GLY A 195 1.11 3.83 -3.46
CA GLY A 195 0.00 2.88 -3.38
C GLY A 195 -0.36 2.34 -4.76
N LEU A 196 -1.10 1.25 -4.79
CA LEU A 196 -1.55 0.58 -6.02
C LEU A 196 -3.05 0.26 -5.90
N LEU A 197 -3.80 0.51 -6.97
CA LEU A 197 -5.17 0.01 -7.11
C LEU A 197 -5.25 -0.83 -8.38
N LEU A 198 -5.66 -2.09 -8.26
CA LEU A 198 -5.91 -2.98 -9.39
C LEU A 198 -7.30 -2.72 -9.98
N LEU A 199 -7.42 -2.77 -11.31
CA LEU A 199 -8.64 -2.53 -12.08
C LEU A 199 -8.82 -3.66 -13.12
N ASP A 200 -10.04 -4.18 -13.22
CA ASP A 200 -10.40 -5.23 -14.17
C ASP A 200 -11.08 -4.79 -15.46
#